data_AF-A0A1Q3TGC8-F1
#
_entry.id   AF-A0A1Q3TGC8-F1
#
_cell.length_a   1.000
_cell.length_b   1.000
_cell.length_c   1.000
_cell.angle_alpha   90.00
_cell.angle_beta   90.00
_cell.angle_gamma   90.00
#
_symmetry.space_group_name_H-M   'P 1'
#
loop_
_entity.id
_entity.type
_entity.pdbx_description
1 polymer ?
#
loop_
_entity_poly.entity_id
_entity_poly.type
_entity_poly.pdbx_seq_one_letter_code
_entity_poly.pdbx_strand_id
1 'polypeptide(L)' 'MAVTSIDIDPDELRQAKELAGTTSNRETVDLALRTLIAVRRQPAAVERIIARTFEPDQIDAPTIPPAAIAGQ' A
#
# COMPACT_ATOMS: atom_id res chain seq x y z
N MET A 1 -24.86 -1.18 -3.37
CA MET A 1 -23.56 -1.62 -3.91
C MET A 1 -23.69 -1.67 -5.42
N ALA A 2 -22.84 -0.97 -6.17
CA ALA A 2 -22.92 -0.99 -7.63
C ALA A 2 -22.36 -2.31 -8.16
N VAL A 3 -23.10 -2.98 -9.05
CA VAL A 3 -22.64 -4.17 -9.75
C VAL A 3 -22.19 -3.71 -11.14
N THR A 4 -20.95 -4.02 -11.49
CA THR A 4 -20.38 -3.73 -12.80
C THR A 4 -20.04 -5.07 -13.46
N SER A 5 -20.56 -5.31 -14.67
CA SER A 5 -20.16 -6.47 -15.47
C SER A 5 -18.90 -6.15 -16.25
N ILE A 6 -17.91 -7.03 -16.15
CA ILE A 6 -16.63 -6.95 -16.86
C ILE A 6 -16.31 -8.34 -17.40
N ASP A 7 -15.85 -8.40 -18.65
CA ASP A 7 -15.34 -9.62 -19.24
C ASP A 7 -13.95 -9.90 -18.71
N ILE A 8 -13.77 -11.09 -18.13
CA ILE A 8 -12.50 -11.60 -17.62
C ILE A 8 -12.41 -13.05 -18.07
N ASP A 9 -11.23 -13.48 -18.49
CA ASP A 9 -10.98 -14.87 -18.81
C ASP A 9 -11.24 -15.76 -17.56
N PRO A 10 -12.17 -16.72 -17.64
CA PRO A 10 -12.53 -17.57 -16.50
C PRO A 10 -11.36 -18.44 -16.03
N ASP A 11 -10.42 -18.79 -16.91
CA ASP A 11 -9.24 -19.58 -16.57
C ASP A 11 -8.21 -18.76 -15.80
N GLU A 12 -7.99 -17.50 -16.19
CA GLU A 12 -7.16 -16.57 -15.41
C GLU A 12 -7.76 -16.31 -14.03
N LEU A 13 -9.07 -16.09 -13.96
CA LEU A 13 -9.77 -15.82 -12.71
C LEU A 13 -9.72 -17.01 -11.76
N ARG A 14 -9.80 -18.24 -12.28
CA ARG A 14 -9.62 -19.46 -11.51
C ARG A 14 -8.21 -19.58 -10.95
N GLN A 15 -7.18 -19.38 -11.78
CA GLN A 15 -5.78 -19.41 -11.31
C GLN A 15 -5.53 -18.34 -10.25
N ALA A 16 -6.03 -17.12 -10.47
CA ALA A 16 -5.91 -16.04 -9.49
C ALA A 16 -6.58 -16.39 -8.16
N LYS A 17 -7.73 -17.08 -8.17
CA LYS A 17 -8.39 -17.57 -6.96
C LYS A 17 -7.55 -18.57 -6.19
N GLU A 18 -6.96 -19.53 -6.90
CA GLU A 18 -6.10 -20.56 -6.31
C GLU A 18 -4.85 -19.94 -5.68
N LEU A 19 -4.19 -19.02 -6.40
CA LEU A 19 -3.01 -18.31 -5.91
C LEU A 19 -3.30 -17.39 -4.73
N ALA A 20 -4.45 -16.72 -4.76
CA ALA A 20 -4.87 -15.80 -3.70
C ALA A 20 -5.51 -16.49 -2.49
N GLY A 21 -5.88 -17.78 -2.60
CA GLY A 21 -6.62 -18.50 -1.56
C GLY A 21 -8.03 -17.97 -1.31
N THR A 22 -8.62 -17.25 -2.28
CA THR A 22 -9.91 -16.58 -2.13
C THR A 22 -11.09 -17.49 -2.52
N THR A 23 -12.24 -17.28 -1.89
CA THR A 23 -13.43 -18.13 -2.08
C THR A 23 -14.34 -17.63 -3.20
N SER A 24 -14.28 -16.33 -3.52
CA SER A 24 -15.16 -15.68 -4.50
C SER A 24 -14.40 -14.87 -5.53
N ASN A 25 -14.89 -14.87 -6.77
CA ASN A 25 -14.35 -14.07 -7.87
C ASN A 25 -14.25 -12.58 -7.51
N ARG A 26 -15.27 -12.07 -6.80
CA ARG A 26 -15.29 -10.68 -6.34
C ARG A 26 -14.16 -10.40 -5.34
N GLU A 27 -13.90 -11.34 -4.45
CA GLU A 27 -12.85 -11.22 -3.43
C GLU A 27 -11.46 -11.21 -4.08
N THR A 28 -11.24 -12.07 -5.07
CA THR A 28 -10.02 -12.11 -5.89
C THR A 28 -9.77 -10.78 -6.60
N VAL A 29 -10.81 -10.23 -7.26
CA VAL A 29 -10.70 -8.96 -8.00
C VAL A 29 -10.45 -7.80 -7.04
N ASP A 30 -11.13 -7.76 -5.88
CA ASP A 30 -10.90 -6.73 -4.86
C ASP A 30 -9.46 -6.76 -4.34
N LEU A 31 -8.94 -7.96 -4.03
CA LEU A 31 -7.56 -8.16 -3.60
C LEU A 31 -6.56 -7.72 -4.67
N ALA A 32 -6.78 -8.11 -5.92
CA ALA A 32 -5.92 -7.73 -7.04
C ALA A 32 -5.85 -6.19 -7.20
N LEU A 33 -7.00 -5.51 -7.15
CA LEU A 33 -7.07 -4.05 -7.23
C LEU A 33 -6.35 -3.38 -6.06
N ARG A 34 -6.57 -3.84 -4.82
CA ARG A 34 -5.88 -3.31 -3.63
C ARG A 34 -4.37 -3.48 -3.75
N THR A 35 -3.93 -4.64 -4.21
CA THR A 35 -2.50 -4.96 -4.39
C THR A 35 -1.88 -4.05 -5.45
N LEU A 36 -2.56 -3.87 -6.59
CA LEU A 36 -2.08 -2.98 -7.66
C LEU A 36 -1.95 -1.53 -7.18
N ILE A 37 -2.95 -1.03 -6.44
CA ILE A 37 -2.92 0.32 -5.85
C ILE A 37 -1.77 0.44 -4.85
N ALA A 38 -1.57 -0.57 -4.00
CA ALA A 38 -0.50 -0.58 -3.01
C ALA A 38 0.89 -0.56 -3.67
N VAL A 39 1.11 -1.42 -4.67
CA VAL A 39 2.35 -1.49 -5.45
C VAL A 39 2.65 -0.15 -6.13
N ARG A 40 1.62 0.50 -6.70
CA ARG A 40 1.79 1.79 -7.39
C ARG A 40 1.83 3.02 -6.47
N ARG A 41 1.46 2.89 -5.19
CA ARG A 41 1.58 3.98 -4.20
C ARG A 41 3.00 4.10 -3.61
N GLN A 42 3.78 3.02 -3.59
CA GLN A 42 5.12 3.03 -2.98
C GLN A 42 6.19 3.90 -3.68
N PRO A 43 6.22 4.08 -5.01
CA PRO A 43 7.22 4.95 -5.65
C PRO A 43 7.15 6.41 -5.16
N ALA A 44 5.95 6.94 -4.93
CA ALA A 44 5.78 8.33 -4.50
C ALA A 44 6.18 8.59 -3.03
N ALA A 45 6.14 7.59 -2.16
CA ALA A 45 6.58 7.73 -0.77
C ALA A 45 8.12 7.63 -0.66
N VAL A 46 8.73 6.72 -1.42
CA VAL A 46 10.19 6.52 -1.45
C VAL A 46 10.88 7.70 -2.13
N GLU A 47 10.34 8.22 -3.24
CA GLU A 47 10.87 9.43 -3.88
C GLU A 47 10.86 10.64 -2.95
N ARG A 48 9.85 10.81 -2.09
CA ARG A 48 9.81 11.90 -1.09
C ARG A 48 10.89 11.79 -0.02
N ILE A 49 11.28 10.56 0.34
CA ILE A 49 12.35 10.32 1.33
C ILE A 49 13.72 10.54 0.68
N ILE A 50 13.92 10.06 -0.55
CA ILE A 50 15.20 10.20 -1.27
C ILE A 50 15.42 11.65 -1.73
N ALA A 51 14.38 12.37 -2.13
CA ALA A 51 14.47 13.78 -2.53
C ALA A 51 14.63 14.75 -1.34
N ARG A 52 14.74 14.24 -0.10
CA ARG A 52 15.00 15.09 1.06
C ARG A 52 16.47 15.46 1.11
N THR A 53 16.79 16.64 0.58
CA THR A 53 18.07 17.29 0.89
C THR A 53 17.99 17.83 2.32
N PHE A 54 18.92 17.42 3.17
CA PHE A 54 19.09 17.96 4.51
C PHE A 54 20.01 19.18 4.43
N GLU A 55 19.64 20.25 5.11
CA GLU A 55 20.57 21.36 5.33
C GLU A 55 21.66 20.92 6.32
N PRO A 56 22.90 21.43 6.21
CA PRO A 56 24.02 20.98 7.05
C PRO A 56 23.77 21.09 8.56
N ASP A 57 22.92 22.03 9.01
CA ASP A 57 22.53 22.19 10.42
C ASP A 57 21.61 21.08 10.95
N GLN A 58 21.05 20.27 10.05
CA GLN A 58 20.10 19.20 10.37
C GLN A 58 20.78 17.83 10.50
N ILE A 59 22.06 17.77 10.13
CA ILE A 59 22.93 16.62 10.33
C ILE A 59 23.59 16.84 11.70
N ASP A 60 23.46 15.88 12.62
CA ASP A 60 23.86 15.98 14.04
C ASP A 60 22.99 16.92 14.93
N ALA A 61 21.75 17.19 14.56
CA ALA A 61 20.80 17.84 15.46
C ALA A 61 20.64 17.01 16.76
N PRO A 62 20.60 17.66 17.95
CA PRO A 62 20.52 16.96 19.22
C PRO A 62 19.20 16.18 19.32
N THR A 63 19.29 14.89 19.70
CA THR A 63 18.13 14.02 19.89
C THR A 63 17.18 14.61 20.93
N ILE A 64 15.96 14.95 20.50
CA ILE A 64 14.90 15.40 21.41
C ILE A 64 14.22 14.15 21.98
N PRO A 65 14.36 13.86 23.29
CA PRO A 65 13.61 12.76 23.89
C PRO A 65 12.12 13.09 23.86
N PRO A 66 11.24 12.12 23.55
CA PRO A 66 9.81 12.36 23.59
C PRO A 66 9.41 12.82 24.99
N ALA A 67 8.78 13.98 25.09
CA ALA A 67 8.23 14.46 26.36
C ALA A 67 7.25 13.41 26.86
N ALA A 68 7.51 12.85 28.05
CA ALA A 68 6.62 11.90 28.68
C ALA A 68 5.21 12.49 28.69
N ILE A 69 4.26 11.78 28.09
CA ILE A 69 2.84 12.11 28.22
C ILE A 69 2.49 12.03 29.71
N ALA A 70 2.45 13.19 30.38
CA ALA A 70 1.95 13.28 31.73
C ALA A 70 0.49 12.80 31.71
N GLY A 71 0.22 11.76 32.49
CA GLY A 71 -1.01 11.00 32.51
C GLY A 71 -2.27 11.84 32.68
N GLN A 72 -3.34 11.32 32.07
CA GLN A 72 -4.73 11.57 32.45
C GLN A 72 -4.97 11.20 33.92
#